data_AF-A0A813P004-F1
#
_entry.id   AF-A0A813P004-F1
#
_cell.length_a   1.000
_cell.length_b   1.000
_cell.length_c   1.000
_cell.angle_alpha   90.00
_cell.angle_beta   90.00
_cell.angle_gamma   90.00
#
_symmetry.space_group_name_H-M   'P 1'
#
loop_
_entity.id
_entity.type
_entity.pdbx_description
1 polymer ?
#
loop_
_entity_poly.entity_id
_entity_poly.type
_entity_poly.pdbx_seq_one_letter_code
_entity_poly.pdbx_strand_id
1 'polypeptide(L)'
;MNESKFTWISSNVFDKSSNQSFGSSITHKIITIDNVRILIVAYTIDGTGDYIRFINQSSLANYTKEFLKSFPNGSYDVLVALTHLDVSTDIDLVSEISEIDFILGGHEHENTYIRRGNKLTPIYKADSNAFTVYIHRFAYNIDRKRLRIYSTLAEVSSEVPEEENTATVANYWFNLGIKGFEALGFQPLEIVSCLPDGIELDGKYQSVTTSVTLLTEAICGGLLQVTATYGTTIALLNGGTIRIDDILQGTITQYDILRTLPFPNKIIALSVPGDVLAQVLSDGMSVKGTGLYVGYIGVETTDQGSTWLVNGVNIGTSALTYKVATTVYMRENTKLNSPTVNIIQETEETQTKALISYLQIKYPPC
;
A
#
# COMPACT_ATOMS: atom_id res chain seq x y z
N MET A 1 -17.84 -9.69 -4.52
CA MET A 1 -18.31 -10.37 -3.29
C MET A 1 -19.18 -11.60 -3.59
N ASN A 2 -20.10 -11.55 -4.57
CA ASN A 2 -21.04 -12.65 -4.85
C ASN A 2 -20.38 -13.96 -5.36
N GLU A 3 -19.13 -13.91 -5.82
CA GLU A 3 -18.37 -15.11 -6.23
C GLU A 3 -17.63 -15.78 -5.05
N SER A 4 -17.58 -15.14 -3.88
CA SER A 4 -16.90 -15.68 -2.71
C SER A 4 -17.71 -16.80 -2.06
N LYS A 5 -17.04 -17.91 -1.70
CA LYS A 5 -17.63 -18.99 -0.89
C LYS A 5 -17.53 -18.74 0.63
N PHE A 6 -16.88 -17.66 1.03
CA PHE A 6 -16.75 -17.22 2.42
C PHE A 6 -17.58 -15.97 2.68
N THR A 7 -17.88 -15.73 3.96
CA THR A 7 -18.67 -14.58 4.41
C THR A 7 -17.77 -13.35 4.51
N TRP A 8 -18.17 -12.25 3.86
CA TRP A 8 -17.57 -10.94 4.09
C TRP A 8 -18.13 -10.33 5.39
N ILE A 9 -17.25 -9.80 6.23
CA ILE A 9 -17.63 -9.18 7.51
C ILE A 9 -17.03 -7.77 7.53
N SER A 10 -17.86 -6.76 7.80
CA SER A 10 -17.41 -5.41 8.12
C SER A 10 -18.46 -4.72 9.00
N SER A 11 -18.04 -4.33 10.19
CA SER A 11 -18.86 -3.74 11.24
C SER A 11 -18.97 -2.23 11.10
N ASN A 12 -18.07 -1.57 10.35
CA ASN A 12 -18.01 -0.11 10.26
C ASN A 12 -18.26 0.46 8.86
N VAL A 13 -18.63 -0.37 7.88
CA VAL A 13 -18.81 0.04 6.49
C VAL A 13 -20.25 -0.18 6.03
N PHE A 14 -20.88 0.91 5.59
CA PHE A 14 -22.30 0.96 5.27
C PHE A 14 -22.54 1.53 3.89
N ASP A 15 -23.60 1.09 3.22
CA ASP A 15 -24.15 1.77 2.06
C ASP A 15 -24.68 3.16 2.48
N LYS A 16 -24.30 4.20 1.76
CA LYS A 16 -24.60 5.59 2.15
C LYS A 16 -26.09 5.92 2.03
N SER A 17 -26.81 5.29 1.10
CA SER A 17 -28.21 5.59 0.81
C SER A 17 -29.17 4.92 1.80
N SER A 18 -28.89 3.66 2.14
CA SER A 18 -29.75 2.82 2.97
C SER A 18 -29.28 2.74 4.42
N ASN A 19 -28.03 3.13 4.68
CA ASN A 19 -27.35 2.99 5.96
C ASN A 19 -27.27 1.53 6.47
N GLN A 20 -27.43 0.55 5.56
CA GLN A 20 -27.26 -0.89 5.82
C GLN A 20 -25.82 -1.31 5.56
N SER A 21 -25.45 -2.53 5.97
CA SER A 21 -24.13 -3.10 5.65
C SER A 21 -23.82 -3.00 4.15
N PHE A 22 -22.58 -2.66 3.80
CA PHE A 22 -22.21 -2.50 2.40
C PHE A 22 -22.15 -3.84 1.66
N GLY A 23 -22.78 -3.90 0.48
CA GLY A 23 -22.79 -5.09 -0.38
C GLY A 23 -23.42 -6.31 0.29
N SER A 24 -22.70 -7.44 0.28
CA SER A 24 -23.13 -8.69 0.94
C SER A 24 -22.44 -8.92 2.29
N SER A 25 -21.83 -7.87 2.86
CA SER A 25 -21.16 -7.98 4.16
C SER A 25 -22.18 -8.07 5.30
N ILE A 26 -21.80 -8.75 6.37
CA ILE A 26 -22.50 -8.73 7.64
C ILE A 26 -21.70 -7.93 8.67
N THR A 27 -22.38 -7.36 9.67
CA THR A 27 -21.72 -6.53 10.68
C THR A 27 -20.93 -7.33 11.69
N HIS A 28 -21.23 -8.61 11.88
CA HIS A 28 -20.54 -9.50 12.80
C HIS A 28 -20.86 -10.95 12.45
N LYS A 29 -20.07 -11.89 12.98
CA LYS A 29 -20.35 -13.32 12.89
C LYS A 29 -20.14 -13.97 14.24
N ILE A 30 -21.10 -14.77 14.69
CA ILE A 30 -20.89 -15.69 15.81
C ILE A 30 -20.63 -17.07 15.24
N ILE A 31 -19.48 -17.65 15.57
CA ILE A 31 -19.15 -19.04 15.27
C ILE A 31 -19.19 -19.82 16.57
N THR A 32 -19.82 -20.98 16.56
CA THR A 32 -19.82 -21.88 17.72
C THR A 32 -18.94 -23.08 17.38
N ILE A 33 -17.91 -23.30 18.20
CA ILE A 33 -17.05 -24.49 18.14
C ILE A 33 -17.30 -25.25 19.45
N ASP A 34 -17.85 -26.45 19.34
CA ASP A 34 -18.42 -27.18 20.47
C ASP A 34 -19.42 -26.32 21.27
N ASN A 35 -19.08 -25.93 22.50
CA ASN A 35 -19.89 -25.08 23.37
C ASN A 35 -19.32 -23.67 23.56
N VAL A 36 -18.30 -23.29 22.78
CA VAL A 36 -17.64 -21.98 22.86
C VAL A 36 -18.11 -21.10 21.71
N ARG A 37 -18.68 -19.95 22.04
CA ARG A 37 -19.17 -18.97 21.05
C ARG A 37 -18.14 -17.87 20.87
N ILE A 38 -17.70 -17.70 19.63
CA ILE A 38 -16.71 -16.71 19.24
C ILE A 38 -17.45 -15.63 18.46
N LEU A 39 -17.54 -14.43 19.04
CA LEU A 39 -18.02 -13.24 18.34
C LEU A 39 -16.86 -12.65 17.54
N ILE A 40 -17.06 -12.49 16.25
CA ILE A 40 -16.15 -11.83 15.33
C ILE A 40 -16.78 -10.52 14.90
N VAL A 41 -16.13 -9.41 15.24
CA VAL A 41 -16.36 -8.09 14.66
C VAL A 41 -15.24 -7.80 13.69
N ALA A 42 -15.51 -7.04 12.64
CA ALA A 42 -14.50 -6.74 11.62
C ALA A 42 -14.47 -5.26 11.27
N TYR A 43 -13.29 -4.69 11.12
CA TYR A 43 -13.15 -3.25 10.88
C TYR A 43 -12.28 -2.96 9.68
N THR A 44 -12.65 -1.93 8.94
CA THR A 44 -11.99 -1.49 7.71
C THR A 44 -11.55 -0.05 7.86
N ILE A 45 -10.35 0.26 7.39
CA ILE A 45 -9.76 1.60 7.41
C ILE A 45 -10.66 2.62 6.73
N ASP A 46 -10.49 3.89 7.11
CA ASP A 46 -11.18 5.02 6.51
C ASP A 46 -10.97 5.03 4.98
N GLY A 47 -12.07 5.15 4.25
CA GLY A 47 -12.07 5.22 2.80
C GLY A 47 -12.91 6.37 2.28
N THR A 48 -12.80 6.62 0.98
CA THR A 48 -13.58 7.63 0.27
C THR A 48 -14.44 6.98 -0.79
N GLY A 49 -15.71 7.39 -0.88
CA GLY A 49 -16.58 6.97 -1.97
C GLY A 49 -17.98 7.54 -1.84
N ASP A 50 -18.60 7.90 -2.96
CA ASP A 50 -19.91 8.56 -2.95
C ASP A 50 -21.05 7.65 -2.52
N TYR A 51 -20.87 6.32 -2.62
CA TYR A 51 -21.86 5.30 -2.32
C TYR A 51 -21.66 4.62 -0.95
N ILE A 52 -20.59 4.95 -0.23
CA ILE A 52 -20.20 4.25 0.99
C ILE A 52 -20.04 5.23 2.15
N ARG A 53 -20.34 4.75 3.36
CA ARG A 53 -20.18 5.49 4.61
C ARG A 53 -19.38 4.64 5.57
N PHE A 54 -18.29 5.21 6.09
CA PHE A 54 -17.49 4.62 7.14
C PHE A 54 -17.89 5.19 8.50
N ILE A 55 -17.81 4.38 9.55
CA ILE A 55 -17.54 4.91 10.88
C ILE A 55 -16.03 5.05 10.96
N ASN A 56 -15.58 6.31 11.02
CA ASN A 56 -14.16 6.62 10.92
C ASN A 56 -13.37 6.06 12.12
N GLN A 57 -12.09 5.79 11.91
CA GLN A 57 -11.18 5.25 12.93
C GLN A 57 -11.22 6.04 14.25
N SER A 58 -11.30 7.37 14.17
CA SER A 58 -11.38 8.26 15.34
C SER A 58 -12.63 8.08 16.20
N SER A 59 -13.71 7.51 15.66
CA SER A 59 -14.96 7.24 16.37
C SER A 59 -15.19 5.74 16.62
N LEU A 60 -14.27 4.90 16.16
CA LEU A 60 -14.49 3.45 16.05
C LEU A 60 -14.59 2.77 17.41
N ALA A 61 -13.79 3.18 18.40
CA ALA A 61 -13.84 2.63 19.74
C ALA A 61 -15.20 2.89 20.42
N ASN A 62 -15.69 4.13 20.36
CA ASN A 62 -17.00 4.50 20.90
C ASN A 62 -18.14 3.78 20.17
N TYR A 63 -18.09 3.73 18.85
CA TYR A 63 -19.05 2.98 18.05
C TYR A 63 -19.08 1.50 18.45
N THR A 64 -17.92 0.88 18.64
CA THR A 64 -17.81 -0.52 19.01
C THR A 64 -18.36 -0.79 20.40
N LYS A 65 -18.09 0.08 21.39
CA LYS A 65 -18.69 -0.02 22.72
C LYS A 65 -20.22 -0.02 22.65
N GLU A 66 -20.81 0.88 21.86
CA GLU A 66 -22.27 0.92 21.68
C GLU A 66 -22.78 -0.33 20.95
N PHE A 67 -22.08 -0.78 19.90
CA PHE A 67 -22.42 -1.99 19.16
C PHE A 67 -22.43 -3.23 20.07
N LEU A 68 -21.43 -3.36 20.96
CA LEU A 68 -21.31 -4.49 21.88
C LEU A 68 -22.44 -4.55 22.92
N LYS A 69 -23.14 -3.43 23.21
CA LYS A 69 -24.34 -3.46 24.08
C LYS A 69 -25.48 -4.29 23.51
N SER A 70 -25.50 -4.54 22.20
CA SER A 70 -26.49 -5.44 21.57
C SER A 70 -26.23 -6.92 21.88
N PHE A 71 -25.10 -7.25 22.50
CA PHE A 71 -24.70 -8.60 22.90
C PHE A 71 -24.75 -8.72 24.43
N PRO A 72 -25.86 -9.23 25.01
CA PRO A 72 -26.00 -9.34 26.45
C PRO A 72 -24.94 -10.28 27.05
N ASN A 73 -24.71 -10.17 28.37
CA ASN A 73 -23.75 -11.00 29.08
C ASN A 73 -23.96 -12.49 28.81
N GLY A 74 -22.87 -13.16 28.40
CA GLY A 74 -22.92 -14.58 28.07
C GLY A 74 -23.61 -14.87 26.74
N SER A 75 -23.69 -13.93 25.80
CA SER A 75 -24.06 -14.19 24.38
C SER A 75 -22.89 -14.74 23.56
N TYR A 76 -21.66 -14.44 23.98
CA TYR A 76 -20.41 -15.00 23.45
C TYR A 76 -19.42 -15.25 24.60
N ASP A 77 -18.38 -16.03 24.30
CA ASP A 77 -17.37 -16.49 25.24
C ASP A 77 -15.96 -15.96 24.90
N VAL A 78 -15.74 -15.59 23.64
CA VAL A 78 -14.51 -14.95 23.11
C VAL A 78 -14.90 -13.86 22.11
N LEU A 79 -14.24 -12.69 22.17
CA LEU A 79 -14.36 -11.61 21.17
C LEU A 79 -13.08 -11.47 20.36
N VAL A 80 -13.19 -11.66 19.04
CA VAL A 80 -12.13 -11.45 18.06
C VAL A 80 -12.44 -10.21 17.23
N ALA A 81 -11.49 -9.29 17.12
CA ALA A 81 -11.54 -8.23 16.12
C ALA A 81 -10.69 -8.63 14.90
N LEU A 82 -11.33 -8.71 13.72
CA LEU A 82 -10.67 -8.91 12.43
C LEU A 82 -10.51 -7.55 11.74
N THR A 83 -9.30 -7.01 11.68
CA THR A 83 -9.09 -5.61 11.31
C THR A 83 -8.25 -5.46 10.05
N HIS A 84 -8.58 -4.44 9.27
CA HIS A 84 -7.72 -3.84 8.26
C HIS A 84 -7.67 -2.36 8.60
N LEU A 85 -6.90 -2.01 9.63
CA LEU A 85 -6.85 -0.70 10.29
C LEU A 85 -5.39 -0.34 10.55
N ASP A 86 -5.13 0.94 10.76
CA ASP A 86 -3.84 1.37 11.30
C ASP A 86 -3.57 0.67 12.64
N VAL A 87 -2.32 0.27 12.88
CA VAL A 87 -1.89 -0.38 14.11
C VAL A 87 -2.20 0.49 15.32
N SER A 88 -2.11 1.82 15.20
CA SER A 88 -2.51 2.75 16.26
C SER A 88 -3.99 2.60 16.63
N THR A 89 -4.88 2.43 15.65
CA THR A 89 -6.31 2.26 15.90
C THR A 89 -6.61 0.91 16.54
N ASP A 90 -5.88 -0.16 16.16
CA ASP A 90 -5.98 -1.44 16.88
C ASP A 90 -5.52 -1.33 18.34
N ILE A 91 -4.48 -0.54 18.61
CA ILE A 91 -4.01 -0.25 19.97
C ILE A 91 -5.08 0.50 20.78
N ASP A 92 -5.73 1.49 20.17
CA ASP A 92 -6.81 2.25 20.80
C ASP A 92 -8.01 1.33 21.12
N LEU A 93 -8.41 0.47 20.18
CA LEU A 93 -9.49 -0.50 20.37
C LEU A 93 -9.27 -1.38 21.60
N VAL A 94 -8.10 -2.03 21.74
CA VAL A 94 -7.84 -2.90 22.91
C VAL A 94 -7.62 -2.14 24.21
N SER A 95 -7.23 -0.86 24.12
CA SER A 95 -7.06 0.01 25.30
C SER A 95 -8.41 0.47 25.84
N GLU A 96 -9.37 0.70 24.95
CA GLU A 96 -10.70 1.20 25.29
C GLU A 96 -11.74 0.09 25.53
N ILE A 97 -11.53 -1.10 24.97
CA ILE A 97 -12.51 -2.19 24.94
C ILE A 97 -11.86 -3.46 25.49
N SER A 98 -11.92 -3.61 26.81
CA SER A 98 -11.27 -4.72 27.51
C SER A 98 -11.89 -6.08 27.21
N GLU A 99 -13.07 -6.12 26.58
CA GLU A 99 -13.75 -7.33 26.12
C GLU A 99 -13.03 -7.99 24.93
N ILE A 100 -12.23 -7.26 24.15
CA ILE A 100 -11.50 -7.83 23.00
C ILE A 100 -10.39 -8.75 23.51
N ASP A 101 -10.46 -10.03 23.14
CA ASP A 101 -9.50 -11.04 23.56
C ASP A 101 -8.32 -11.17 22.59
N PHE A 102 -8.50 -10.77 21.32
CA PHE A 102 -7.56 -11.03 20.25
C PHE A 102 -7.84 -10.16 19.01
N ILE A 103 -6.79 -9.58 18.41
CA ILE A 103 -6.88 -8.86 17.12
C ILE A 103 -6.10 -9.60 16.04
N LEU A 104 -6.78 -9.87 14.93
CA LEU A 104 -6.24 -10.30 13.63
C LEU A 104 -6.24 -9.11 12.68
N GLY A 105 -5.11 -8.42 12.57
CA GLY A 105 -5.00 -7.19 11.78
C GLY A 105 -4.32 -7.36 10.43
N GLY A 106 -4.30 -6.25 9.69
CA GLY A 106 -3.53 -6.01 8.47
C GLY A 106 -3.43 -4.49 8.25
N HIS A 107 -3.13 -4.05 7.02
CA HIS A 107 -2.93 -2.66 6.57
C HIS A 107 -1.46 -2.21 6.46
N GLU A 108 -0.61 -2.50 7.45
CA GLU A 108 0.80 -2.01 7.46
C GLU A 108 1.69 -2.68 6.41
N HIS A 109 1.27 -3.81 5.86
CA HIS A 109 2.06 -4.66 4.95
C HIS A 109 3.32 -5.27 5.58
N GLU A 110 3.62 -5.00 6.86
CA GLU A 110 4.68 -5.63 7.64
C GLU A 110 4.11 -6.50 8.75
N ASN A 111 4.78 -7.61 9.04
CA ASN A 111 4.42 -8.43 10.17
C ASN A 111 4.65 -7.69 11.50
N THR A 112 3.69 -7.79 12.41
CA THR A 112 3.76 -7.17 13.73
C THR A 112 3.15 -8.09 14.77
N TYR A 113 3.79 -8.15 15.95
CA TYR A 113 3.20 -8.72 17.15
C TYR A 113 3.43 -7.80 18.34
N ILE A 114 2.33 -7.29 18.89
CA ILE A 114 2.35 -6.43 20.07
C ILE A 114 1.26 -6.84 21.05
N ARG A 115 1.44 -6.48 22.33
CA ARG A 115 0.42 -6.59 23.37
C ARG A 115 0.13 -5.22 23.95
N ARG A 116 -1.15 -4.84 24.01
CA ARG A 116 -1.60 -3.51 24.48
C ARG A 116 -2.90 -3.61 25.26
N GLY A 117 -3.33 -2.49 25.82
CA GLY A 117 -4.48 -2.40 26.71
C GLY A 117 -4.26 -3.06 28.08
N ASN A 118 -5.25 -2.91 28.97
CA ASN A 118 -5.13 -3.33 30.37
C ASN A 118 -4.96 -4.84 30.55
N LYS A 119 -5.45 -5.65 29.61
CA LYS A 119 -5.32 -7.12 29.62
C LYS A 119 -4.09 -7.63 28.87
N LEU A 120 -3.26 -6.74 28.31
CA LEU A 120 -2.18 -7.11 27.38
C LEU A 120 -2.71 -7.96 26.21
N THR A 121 -3.85 -7.54 25.65
CA THR A 121 -4.49 -8.18 24.50
C THR A 121 -3.51 -8.18 23.32
N PRO A 122 -3.28 -9.33 22.68
CA PRO A 122 -2.33 -9.42 21.60
C PRO A 122 -2.95 -9.00 20.25
N ILE A 123 -2.15 -8.29 19.45
CA ILE A 123 -2.46 -7.81 18.12
C ILE A 123 -1.43 -8.43 17.17
N TYR A 124 -1.91 -9.12 16.13
CA TYR A 124 -1.08 -9.78 15.13
C TYR A 124 -1.38 -9.23 13.74
N LYS A 125 -0.34 -8.97 12.95
CA LYS A 125 -0.42 -8.61 11.52
C LYS A 125 0.64 -9.38 10.77
N ALA A 126 0.34 -9.92 9.59
CA ALA A 126 1.33 -10.61 8.75
C ALA A 126 1.82 -9.69 7.63
N ASP A 127 2.94 -10.06 6.99
CA ASP A 127 3.45 -9.32 5.84
C ASP A 127 2.47 -9.38 4.66
N SER A 128 2.51 -8.37 3.79
CA SER A 128 1.82 -8.42 2.50
C SER A 128 2.43 -9.49 1.58
N ASN A 129 1.78 -9.73 0.44
CA ASN A 129 2.21 -10.74 -0.55
C ASN A 129 2.35 -12.17 0.00
N ALA A 130 1.79 -12.41 1.20
CA ALA A 130 1.87 -13.67 1.92
C ALA A 130 3.31 -14.14 2.22
N PHE A 131 4.31 -13.25 2.27
CA PHE A 131 5.68 -13.63 2.67
C PHE A 131 5.72 -14.31 4.04
N THR A 132 4.79 -13.95 4.91
CA THR A 132 4.54 -14.67 6.15
C THR A 132 3.06 -14.91 6.39
N VAL A 133 2.76 -15.93 7.18
CA VAL A 133 1.42 -16.23 7.69
C VAL A 133 1.48 -16.52 9.18
N TYR A 134 0.56 -15.95 9.94
CA TYR A 134 0.37 -16.37 11.32
C TYR A 134 -0.51 -17.63 11.40
N ILE A 135 0.00 -18.67 12.05
CA ILE A 135 -0.76 -19.86 12.41
C ILE A 135 -1.14 -19.76 13.88
N HIS A 136 -2.41 -19.47 14.14
CA HIS A 136 -2.95 -19.34 15.49
C HIS A 136 -3.60 -20.63 15.95
N ARG A 137 -3.20 -21.11 17.14
CA ARG A 137 -3.81 -22.25 17.83
C ARG A 137 -4.41 -21.77 19.15
N PHE A 138 -5.70 -22.00 19.31
CA PHE A 138 -6.46 -21.55 20.47
C PHE A 138 -6.79 -22.73 21.37
N ALA A 139 -6.72 -22.51 22.69
CA ALA A 139 -7.22 -23.44 23.69
C ALA A 139 -8.11 -22.67 24.67
N TYR A 140 -9.36 -23.09 24.80
CA TYR A 140 -10.31 -22.44 25.69
C TYR A 140 -10.65 -23.37 26.87
N ASN A 141 -10.52 -22.86 28.09
CA ASN A 141 -11.00 -23.56 29.28
C ASN A 141 -12.42 -23.09 29.61
N ILE A 142 -13.40 -23.99 29.44
CA ILE A 142 -14.83 -23.68 29.58
C ILE A 142 -15.18 -23.30 31.03
N ASP A 143 -14.70 -24.07 32.02
CA ASP A 143 -15.04 -23.83 33.43
C ASP A 143 -14.52 -22.50 33.95
N ARG A 144 -13.28 -22.14 33.58
CA ARG A 144 -12.63 -20.89 33.99
C ARG A 144 -12.84 -19.73 33.02
N LYS A 145 -13.55 -19.97 31.90
CA LYS A 145 -13.74 -19.01 30.81
C LYS A 145 -12.45 -18.31 30.37
N ARG A 146 -11.41 -19.11 30.11
CA ARG A 146 -10.06 -18.58 29.83
C ARG A 146 -9.53 -19.06 28.49
N LEU A 147 -9.24 -18.11 27.61
CA LEU A 147 -8.55 -18.33 26.35
C LEU A 147 -7.03 -18.39 26.53
N ARG A 148 -6.38 -19.30 25.81
CA ARG A 148 -4.94 -19.32 25.58
C ARG A 148 -4.69 -19.33 24.08
N ILE A 149 -3.68 -18.57 23.65
CA ILE A 149 -3.34 -18.34 22.25
C ILE A 149 -1.88 -18.72 22.05
N TYR A 150 -1.62 -19.62 21.10
CA TYR A 150 -0.30 -20.03 20.67
C TYR A 150 -0.17 -19.69 19.18
N SER A 151 0.69 -18.71 18.88
CA SER A 151 0.86 -18.20 17.52
C SER A 151 2.26 -18.52 17.02
N THR A 152 2.37 -18.90 15.76
CA THR A 152 3.64 -19.04 15.05
C THR A 152 3.57 -18.18 13.80
N LEU A 153 4.56 -17.32 13.59
CA LEU A 153 4.78 -16.68 12.30
C LEU A 153 5.56 -17.67 11.44
N ALA A 154 4.99 -18.11 10.33
CA ALA A 154 5.63 -19.00 9.37
C ALA A 154 5.95 -18.21 8.11
N GLU A 155 7.18 -18.36 7.61
CA GLU A 155 7.60 -17.82 6.32
C GLU A 155 7.01 -18.68 5.19
N VAL A 156 6.60 -18.03 4.11
CA VAL A 156 6.18 -18.68 2.87
C VAL A 156 7.26 -18.41 1.84
N SER A 157 8.04 -19.45 1.55
CA SER A 157 9.12 -19.42 0.58
C SER A 157 8.97 -20.59 -0.39
N SER A 158 9.90 -20.70 -1.34
CA SER A 158 9.99 -21.84 -2.25
C SER A 158 10.29 -23.17 -1.55
N GLU A 159 10.62 -23.15 -0.24
CA GLU A 159 10.76 -24.36 0.57
C GLU A 159 9.42 -25.00 0.93
N VAL A 160 8.32 -24.23 0.89
CA VAL A 160 6.97 -24.76 1.09
C VAL A 160 6.46 -25.30 -0.25
N PRO A 161 6.21 -26.62 -0.38
CA PRO A 161 5.77 -27.19 -1.65
C PRO A 161 4.40 -26.65 -2.04
N GLU A 162 4.22 -26.35 -3.32
CA GLU A 162 2.93 -25.94 -3.85
C GLU A 162 1.90 -27.07 -3.73
N GLU A 163 0.66 -26.73 -3.38
CA GLU A 163 -0.46 -27.67 -3.47
C GLU A 163 -0.98 -27.68 -4.91
N GLU A 164 -1.09 -28.88 -5.50
CA GLU A 164 -1.29 -29.06 -6.95
C GLU A 164 -2.56 -28.37 -7.50
N ASN A 165 -3.68 -28.42 -6.78
CA ASN A 165 -4.92 -27.79 -7.25
C ASN A 165 -4.83 -26.26 -7.19
N THR A 166 -4.24 -25.72 -6.12
CA THR A 166 -4.01 -24.29 -5.94
C THR A 166 -3.04 -23.78 -7.00
N ALA A 167 -1.94 -24.49 -7.24
CA ALA A 167 -0.96 -24.19 -8.29
C ALA A 167 -1.62 -24.17 -9.67
N THR A 168 -2.46 -25.15 -9.98
CA THR A 168 -3.18 -25.21 -11.26
C THR A 168 -4.04 -23.96 -11.49
N VAL A 169 -4.80 -23.54 -10.48
CA VAL A 169 -5.65 -22.34 -10.56
C VAL A 169 -4.81 -21.07 -10.65
N ALA A 170 -3.77 -20.94 -9.83
CA ALA A 170 -2.87 -19.78 -9.85
C ALA A 170 -2.17 -19.64 -11.21
N ASN A 171 -1.61 -20.74 -11.73
CA ASN A 171 -0.92 -20.78 -13.03
C ASN A 171 -1.86 -20.45 -14.19
N TYR A 172 -3.14 -20.85 -14.12
CA TYR A 172 -4.11 -20.45 -15.14
C TYR A 172 -4.25 -18.93 -15.23
N TRP A 173 -4.46 -18.25 -14.09
CA TRP A 173 -4.61 -16.79 -14.05
C TRP A 173 -3.32 -16.06 -14.37
N PHE A 174 -2.18 -16.56 -13.88
CA PHE A 174 -0.86 -16.04 -14.22
C PHE A 174 -0.64 -16.07 -15.74
N ASN A 175 -0.82 -17.23 -16.38
CA ASN A 175 -0.65 -17.38 -17.82
C ASN A 175 -1.64 -16.53 -18.63
N LEU A 176 -2.85 -16.33 -18.14
CA LEU A 176 -3.81 -15.42 -18.76
C LEU A 176 -3.33 -13.96 -18.68
N GLY A 177 -2.76 -13.56 -17.54
CA GLY A 177 -2.12 -12.25 -17.36
C GLY A 177 -0.95 -12.04 -18.32
N ILE A 178 -0.07 -13.04 -18.46
CA ILE A 178 1.05 -13.02 -19.42
C ILE A 178 0.54 -12.78 -20.84
N LYS A 179 -0.46 -13.54 -21.30
CA LYS A 179 -1.08 -13.34 -22.62
C LYS A 179 -1.71 -11.96 -22.78
N GLY A 180 -2.30 -11.41 -21.72
CA GLY A 180 -2.84 -10.06 -21.70
C GLY A 180 -1.76 -9.01 -21.95
N PHE A 181 -0.61 -9.13 -21.29
CA PHE A 181 0.53 -8.24 -21.53
C PHE A 181 1.14 -8.42 -22.94
N GLU A 182 1.26 -9.66 -23.43
CA GLU A 182 1.71 -9.94 -24.80
C GLU A 182 0.82 -9.27 -25.85
N ALA A 183 -0.51 -9.30 -25.65
CA ALA A 183 -1.46 -8.61 -26.54
C ALA A 183 -1.31 -7.08 -26.53
N LEU A 184 -0.75 -6.51 -25.46
CA LEU A 184 -0.41 -5.08 -25.35
C LEU A 184 0.99 -4.76 -25.93
N GLY A 185 1.68 -5.76 -26.50
CA GLY A 185 3.00 -5.61 -27.11
C GLY A 185 4.17 -5.73 -26.13
N PHE A 186 3.94 -6.21 -24.92
CA PHE A 186 4.99 -6.54 -23.96
C PHE A 186 5.54 -7.96 -24.19
N GLN A 187 6.74 -8.22 -23.70
CA GLN A 187 7.42 -9.51 -23.61
C GLN A 187 7.70 -9.80 -22.12
N PRO A 188 6.71 -10.25 -21.32
CA PRO A 188 6.82 -10.33 -19.87
C PRO A 188 8.01 -11.17 -19.36
N LEU A 189 8.40 -12.20 -20.10
CA LEU A 189 9.49 -13.12 -19.73
C LEU A 189 10.88 -12.64 -20.19
N GLU A 190 10.95 -11.53 -20.94
CA GLU A 190 12.22 -10.98 -21.38
C GLU A 190 12.98 -10.37 -20.20
N ILE A 191 14.29 -10.65 -20.14
CA ILE A 191 15.19 -10.04 -19.16
C ILE A 191 15.42 -8.58 -19.56
N VAL A 192 15.08 -7.67 -18.65
CA VAL A 192 15.28 -6.23 -18.81
C VAL A 192 16.66 -5.83 -18.27
N SER A 193 17.07 -6.44 -17.16
CA SER A 193 18.25 -6.00 -16.41
C SER A 193 18.75 -7.11 -15.49
N CYS A 194 20.06 -7.17 -15.26
CA CYS A 194 20.67 -8.01 -14.22
C CYS A 194 21.40 -7.09 -13.23
N LEU A 195 20.81 -6.90 -12.05
CA LEU A 195 21.32 -6.00 -11.02
C LEU A 195 22.61 -6.57 -10.38
N PRO A 196 23.64 -5.74 -10.15
CA PRO A 196 24.83 -6.16 -9.43
C PRO A 196 24.52 -6.60 -7.99
N ASP A 197 25.36 -7.47 -7.43
CA ASP A 197 25.26 -7.90 -6.03
C ASP A 197 25.19 -6.69 -5.08
N GLY A 198 24.24 -6.72 -4.14
CA GLY A 198 24.00 -5.65 -3.17
C GLY A 198 23.20 -4.45 -3.70
N ILE A 199 22.78 -4.45 -4.97
CA ILE A 199 21.85 -3.47 -5.51
C ILE A 199 20.43 -4.02 -5.38
N GLU A 200 19.64 -3.35 -4.54
CA GLU A 200 18.23 -3.64 -4.28
C GLU A 200 17.38 -2.46 -4.73
N LEU A 201 16.42 -2.70 -5.63
CA LEU A 201 15.41 -1.72 -5.98
C LEU A 201 14.21 -1.92 -5.05
N ASP A 202 14.26 -1.30 -3.88
CA ASP A 202 13.22 -1.37 -2.85
C ASP A 202 11.93 -0.66 -3.31
N GLY A 203 10.89 -1.46 -3.52
CA GLY A 203 9.55 -1.04 -3.89
C GLY A 203 8.47 -1.37 -2.85
N LYS A 204 8.87 -1.68 -1.60
CA LYS A 204 7.92 -1.84 -0.48
C LYS A 204 7.13 -0.56 -0.28
N TYR A 205 5.83 -0.69 -0.05
CA TYR A 205 4.91 0.43 0.11
C TYR A 205 5.39 1.38 1.22
N GLN A 206 5.81 0.84 2.36
CA GLN A 206 6.34 1.62 3.48
C GLN A 206 7.60 2.41 3.11
N SER A 207 8.51 1.82 2.34
CA SER A 207 9.75 2.48 1.90
C SER A 207 9.45 3.63 0.94
N VAL A 208 8.70 3.35 -0.14
CA VAL A 208 8.43 4.31 -1.22
C VAL A 208 7.45 5.42 -0.84
N THR A 209 6.75 5.28 0.29
CA THR A 209 5.84 6.31 0.82
C THR A 209 6.42 7.12 1.96
N THR A 210 7.66 6.84 2.38
CA THR A 210 8.32 7.57 3.49
C THR A 210 9.68 8.14 3.12
N SER A 211 10.33 7.59 2.09
CA SER A 211 11.68 7.95 1.68
C SER A 211 11.91 7.76 0.18
N VAL A 212 12.98 8.35 -0.34
CA VAL A 212 13.50 8.07 -1.68
C VAL A 212 14.29 6.76 -1.64
N THR A 213 13.93 5.79 -2.49
CA THR A 213 14.61 4.51 -2.67
C THR A 213 15.33 4.46 -4.03
N LEU A 214 16.26 3.51 -4.21
CA LEU A 214 16.92 3.27 -5.50
C LEU A 214 15.91 2.98 -6.63
N LEU A 215 14.77 2.37 -6.31
CA LEU A 215 13.68 2.16 -7.29
C LEU A 215 13.04 3.49 -7.69
N THR A 216 12.70 4.35 -6.72
CA THR A 216 12.12 5.67 -7.04
C THR A 216 13.09 6.53 -7.85
N GLU A 217 14.39 6.47 -7.55
CA GLU A 217 15.43 7.16 -8.32
C GLU A 217 15.55 6.59 -9.74
N ALA A 218 15.48 5.27 -9.91
CA ALA A 218 15.53 4.64 -11.22
C ALA A 218 14.34 5.03 -12.10
N ILE A 219 13.13 5.08 -11.52
CA ILE A 219 11.92 5.53 -12.23
C ILE A 219 12.09 6.98 -12.64
N CYS A 220 12.44 7.86 -11.71
CA CYS A 220 12.69 9.28 -11.99
C CYS A 220 13.80 9.47 -13.04
N GLY A 221 14.84 8.64 -13.03
CA GLY A 221 15.89 8.63 -14.04
C GLY A 221 15.36 8.28 -15.44
N GLY A 222 14.47 7.30 -15.54
CA GLY A 222 13.75 6.99 -16.78
C GLY A 222 12.89 8.15 -17.28
N LEU A 223 12.19 8.85 -16.37
CA LEU A 223 11.43 10.05 -16.73
C LEU A 223 12.34 11.13 -17.32
N LEU A 224 13.46 11.43 -16.66
CA LEU A 224 14.44 12.40 -17.16
C LEU A 224 15.03 12.00 -18.52
N GLN A 225 15.32 10.72 -18.72
CA GLN A 225 15.86 10.22 -19.98
C GLN A 225 14.90 10.48 -21.14
N VAL A 226 13.61 10.19 -20.96
CA VAL A 226 12.57 10.41 -21.97
C VAL A 226 12.42 11.90 -22.30
N THR A 227 12.54 12.78 -21.29
CA THR A 227 12.32 14.22 -21.47
C THR A 227 13.59 15.04 -21.64
N ALA A 228 14.75 14.39 -21.81
CA ALA A 228 16.07 15.03 -21.85
C ALA A 228 16.18 16.12 -22.93
N THR A 229 15.59 15.90 -24.10
CA THR A 229 15.59 16.88 -25.22
C THR A 229 14.84 18.17 -24.89
N TYR A 230 13.96 18.15 -23.89
CA TYR A 230 13.26 19.32 -23.39
C TYR A 230 14.01 20.04 -22.27
N GLY A 231 15.15 19.49 -21.81
CA GLY A 231 16.04 20.07 -20.81
C GLY A 231 15.54 19.92 -19.37
N THR A 232 14.74 18.90 -19.09
CA THR A 232 14.34 18.56 -17.71
C THR A 232 15.55 18.09 -16.90
N THR A 233 15.69 18.59 -15.67
CA THR A 233 16.78 18.21 -14.75
C THR A 233 16.26 17.72 -13.39
N ILE A 234 14.97 17.87 -13.16
CA ILE A 234 14.27 17.44 -11.94
C ILE A 234 13.21 16.43 -12.37
N ALA A 235 13.06 15.34 -11.63
CA ALA A 235 11.94 14.44 -11.82
C ALA A 235 11.22 14.15 -10.51
N LEU A 236 9.90 14.04 -10.60
CA LEU A 236 9.01 13.78 -9.48
C LEU A 236 8.08 12.60 -9.78
N LEU A 237 7.86 11.76 -8.78
CA LEU A 237 6.96 10.62 -8.81
C LEU A 237 6.24 10.48 -7.46
N ASN A 238 4.95 10.19 -7.45
CA ASN A 238 4.25 9.84 -6.22
C ASN A 238 4.42 8.34 -5.89
N GLY A 239 4.69 8.01 -4.62
CA GLY A 239 4.99 6.65 -4.16
C GLY A 239 3.87 5.65 -4.45
N GLY A 240 2.61 6.09 -4.41
CA GLY A 240 1.44 5.25 -4.71
C GLY A 240 1.38 4.70 -6.13
N THR A 241 2.19 5.23 -7.04
CA THR A 241 2.36 4.71 -8.40
C THR A 241 3.14 3.38 -8.43
N ILE A 242 3.97 3.10 -7.42
CA ILE A 242 4.76 1.87 -7.30
C ILE A 242 3.90 0.83 -6.57
N ARG A 243 3.66 -0.32 -7.21
CA ARG A 243 2.66 -1.31 -6.76
C ARG A 243 3.22 -2.68 -6.38
N ILE A 244 4.52 -2.88 -6.55
CA ILE A 244 5.15 -4.19 -6.39
C ILE A 244 5.16 -4.70 -4.95
N ASP A 245 5.29 -3.77 -3.99
CA ASP A 245 5.38 -4.06 -2.55
C ASP A 245 6.39 -5.17 -2.20
N ASP A 246 7.57 -5.05 -2.79
CA ASP A 246 8.63 -6.06 -2.82
C ASP A 246 9.98 -5.38 -3.08
N ILE A 247 11.07 -6.12 -2.94
CA ILE A 247 12.42 -5.68 -3.29
C ILE A 247 12.89 -6.44 -4.53
N LEU A 248 13.17 -5.70 -5.60
CA LEU A 248 13.72 -6.25 -6.83
C LEU A 248 15.24 -6.36 -6.74
N GLN A 249 15.76 -7.56 -7.00
CA GLN A 249 17.19 -7.89 -6.94
C GLN A 249 17.55 -8.95 -8.00
N GLY A 250 18.82 -9.01 -8.40
CA GLY A 250 19.29 -9.98 -9.41
C GLY A 250 18.67 -9.77 -10.78
N THR A 251 18.15 -10.83 -11.40
CA THR A 251 17.52 -10.78 -12.73
C THR A 251 16.13 -10.14 -12.66
N ILE A 252 15.95 -9.06 -13.43
CA ILE A 252 14.70 -8.32 -13.54
C ILE A 252 14.09 -8.58 -14.90
N THR A 253 12.86 -9.12 -14.90
CA THR A 253 12.08 -9.36 -16.12
C THR A 253 11.18 -8.18 -16.45
N GLN A 254 10.62 -8.15 -17.65
CA GLN A 254 9.62 -7.14 -17.98
C GLN A 254 8.34 -7.31 -17.14
N TYR A 255 8.01 -8.54 -16.73
CA TYR A 255 6.92 -8.81 -15.80
C TYR A 255 7.13 -8.11 -14.45
N ASP A 256 8.35 -8.10 -13.93
CA ASP A 256 8.69 -7.38 -12.69
C ASP A 256 8.40 -5.88 -12.82
N ILE A 257 8.75 -5.28 -13.96
CA ILE A 257 8.46 -3.86 -14.22
C ILE A 257 6.96 -3.61 -14.38
N LEU A 258 6.23 -4.52 -15.03
CA LEU A 258 4.78 -4.43 -15.22
C LEU A 258 4.02 -4.51 -13.89
N ARG A 259 4.43 -5.38 -12.96
CA ARG A 259 3.85 -5.40 -11.60
C ARG A 259 4.28 -4.20 -10.75
N THR A 260 5.43 -3.59 -11.05
CA THR A 260 5.90 -2.36 -10.39
C THR A 260 5.12 -1.13 -10.80
N LEU A 261 4.94 -0.93 -12.10
CA LEU A 261 4.24 0.22 -12.70
C LEU A 261 3.09 -0.26 -13.59
N PRO A 262 2.00 -0.79 -13.00
CA PRO A 262 0.90 -1.39 -13.75
C PRO A 262 0.02 -0.36 -14.47
N PHE A 263 0.16 0.92 -14.12
CA PHE A 263 -0.59 2.01 -14.74
C PHE A 263 0.22 2.63 -15.90
N PRO A 264 -0.35 2.70 -17.12
CA PRO A 264 0.35 3.23 -18.31
C PRO A 264 0.34 4.77 -18.31
N ASN A 265 0.74 5.39 -17.19
CA ASN A 265 0.79 6.84 -17.08
C ASN A 265 1.82 7.41 -18.06
N LYS A 266 1.37 8.33 -18.92
CA LYS A 266 2.22 9.08 -19.84
C LYS A 266 3.14 10.04 -19.08
N ILE A 267 4.32 10.24 -19.66
CA ILE A 267 5.33 11.16 -19.12
C ILE A 267 5.10 12.56 -19.66
N ILE A 268 5.27 13.57 -18.80
CA ILE A 268 5.09 14.97 -19.13
C ILE A 268 6.29 15.81 -18.66
N ALA A 269 6.75 16.70 -19.52
CA ALA A 269 7.75 17.72 -19.23
C ALA A 269 7.04 19.06 -18.95
N LEU A 270 7.37 19.68 -17.82
CA LEU A 270 6.73 20.89 -17.31
C LEU A 270 7.76 22.00 -17.08
N SER A 271 7.30 23.25 -17.22
CA SER A 271 7.98 24.45 -16.76
C SER A 271 7.25 24.94 -15.51
N VAL A 272 7.87 24.79 -14.34
CA VAL A 272 7.24 24.93 -13.02
C VAL A 272 7.86 26.11 -12.26
N PRO A 273 7.08 27.11 -11.85
CA PRO A 273 7.55 28.17 -10.95
C PRO A 273 8.10 27.59 -9.64
N GLY A 274 9.19 28.17 -9.12
CA GLY A 274 9.89 27.63 -7.96
C GLY A 274 9.05 27.55 -6.68
N ASP A 275 8.16 28.52 -6.45
CA ASP A 275 7.21 28.50 -5.34
C ASP A 275 6.24 27.32 -5.43
N VAL A 276 5.70 27.04 -6.62
CA VAL A 276 4.83 25.88 -6.88
C VAL A 276 5.60 24.57 -6.69
N LEU A 277 6.83 24.48 -7.22
CA LEU A 277 7.66 23.28 -7.08
C LEU A 277 7.99 22.99 -5.61
N ALA A 278 8.40 24.00 -4.85
CA ALA A 278 8.68 23.86 -3.42
C ALA A 278 7.42 23.41 -2.66
N GLN A 279 6.26 23.98 -2.97
CA GLN A 279 4.99 23.58 -2.34
C GLN A 279 4.65 22.11 -2.63
N VAL A 280 4.76 21.65 -3.88
CA VAL A 280 4.49 20.24 -4.23
C VAL A 280 5.38 19.28 -3.44
N LEU A 281 6.67 19.61 -3.32
CA LEU A 281 7.64 18.80 -2.58
C LEU A 281 7.34 18.78 -1.08
N SER A 282 7.04 19.94 -0.48
CA SER A 282 6.68 20.06 0.93
C SER A 282 5.35 19.38 1.25
N ASP A 283 4.33 19.52 0.39
CA ASP A 283 3.04 18.83 0.52
C ASP A 283 3.25 17.32 0.53
N GLY A 284 4.05 16.80 -0.41
CA GLY A 284 4.41 15.38 -0.47
C GLY A 284 5.10 14.87 0.80
N MET A 285 6.02 15.65 1.38
CA MET A 285 6.68 15.29 2.64
C MET A 285 5.75 15.37 3.86
N SER A 286 4.70 16.19 3.82
CA SER A 286 3.75 16.32 4.93
C SER A 286 2.82 15.10 5.09
N VAL A 287 2.73 14.26 4.04
CA VAL A 287 1.86 13.08 3.98
C VAL A 287 2.64 11.76 3.91
N LYS A 288 3.78 11.69 4.63
CA LYS A 288 4.57 10.45 4.78
C LYS A 288 3.69 9.27 5.21
N GLY A 289 3.95 8.10 4.65
CA GLY A 289 3.17 6.87 4.84
C GLY A 289 1.98 6.73 3.89
N THR A 290 1.73 7.73 3.04
CA THR A 290 0.64 7.68 2.05
C THR A 290 1.20 7.58 0.62
N GLY A 291 0.38 7.05 -0.29
CA GLY A 291 0.71 7.02 -1.72
C GLY A 291 0.90 8.39 -2.39
N LEU A 292 0.63 9.50 -1.67
CA LEU A 292 0.87 10.86 -2.13
C LEU A 292 2.28 11.38 -1.80
N TYR A 293 3.08 10.64 -1.03
CA TYR A 293 4.49 10.98 -0.81
C TYR A 293 5.23 11.09 -2.14
N VAL A 294 6.11 12.09 -2.25
CA VAL A 294 6.82 12.41 -3.49
C VAL A 294 8.25 11.92 -3.43
N GLY A 295 8.58 10.94 -4.28
CA GLY A 295 9.95 10.64 -4.66
C GLY A 295 10.47 11.65 -5.69
N TYR A 296 11.75 11.97 -5.61
CA TYR A 296 12.35 13.04 -6.40
C TYR A 296 13.82 12.77 -6.74
N ILE A 297 14.30 13.37 -7.81
CA ILE A 297 15.74 13.54 -8.12
C ILE A 297 15.99 14.97 -8.63
N GLY A 298 17.22 15.46 -8.45
CA GLY A 298 17.64 16.78 -8.91
C GLY A 298 17.25 17.93 -7.98
N VAL A 299 16.72 17.63 -6.79
CA VAL A 299 16.45 18.58 -5.70
C VAL A 299 16.96 18.02 -4.38
N GLU A 300 17.25 18.93 -3.44
CA GLU A 300 17.78 18.57 -2.12
C GLU A 300 17.03 19.31 -1.01
N THR A 301 16.93 18.68 0.16
CA THR A 301 16.45 19.32 1.40
C THR A 301 17.29 18.81 2.57
N THR A 302 17.55 19.68 3.55
CA THR A 302 18.31 19.33 4.77
C THR A 302 17.52 19.58 6.06
N ASP A 303 16.31 20.13 5.94
CA ASP A 303 15.45 20.59 7.03
C ASP A 303 14.05 19.96 6.95
N GLN A 304 14.01 18.69 6.51
CA GLN A 304 12.81 17.87 6.41
C GLN A 304 11.71 18.49 5.54
N GLY A 305 12.09 19.13 4.44
CA GLY A 305 11.15 19.68 3.46
C GLY A 305 10.67 21.10 3.77
N SER A 306 11.30 21.80 4.71
CA SER A 306 11.02 23.22 4.96
C SER A 306 11.67 24.11 3.90
N THR A 307 12.85 23.71 3.40
CA THR A 307 13.60 24.37 2.33
C THR A 307 14.02 23.35 1.28
N TRP A 308 13.84 23.71 0.02
CA TRP A 308 14.27 22.92 -1.14
C TRP A 308 15.31 23.69 -1.95
N LEU A 309 16.34 22.97 -2.40
CA LEU A 309 17.49 23.50 -3.11
C LEU A 309 17.67 22.83 -4.47
N VAL A 310 18.11 23.62 -5.46
CA VAL A 310 18.70 23.13 -6.71
C VAL A 310 20.05 23.80 -6.86
N ASN A 311 21.14 23.03 -6.88
CA ASN A 311 22.51 23.55 -6.96
C ASN A 311 22.79 24.63 -5.88
N GLY A 312 22.29 24.43 -4.66
CA GLY A 312 22.45 25.37 -3.54
C GLY A 312 21.53 26.61 -3.58
N VAL A 313 20.68 26.77 -4.60
CA VAL A 313 19.72 27.88 -4.71
C VAL A 313 18.38 27.46 -4.12
N ASN A 314 17.82 28.26 -3.21
CA ASN A 314 16.49 28.02 -2.64
C ASN A 314 15.40 28.18 -3.71
N ILE A 315 14.75 27.06 -4.05
CA ILE A 315 13.74 26.97 -5.09
C ILE A 315 12.59 27.93 -4.80
N GLY A 316 12.05 27.92 -3.57
CA GLY A 316 10.84 28.65 -3.19
C GLY A 316 10.99 30.17 -3.16
N THR A 317 12.22 30.69 -2.99
CA THR A 317 12.48 32.14 -2.95
C THR A 317 13.23 32.67 -4.16
N SER A 318 13.68 31.80 -5.07
CA SER A 318 14.55 32.20 -6.20
C SER A 318 13.85 32.98 -7.32
N ALA A 319 12.50 32.98 -7.36
CA ALA A 319 11.70 33.45 -8.50
C ALA A 319 12.06 32.77 -9.85
N LEU A 320 12.84 31.69 -9.82
CA LEU A 320 13.22 30.92 -11.00
C LEU A 320 12.09 29.95 -11.39
N THR A 321 12.15 29.52 -12.64
CA THR A 321 11.29 28.45 -13.18
C THR A 321 12.17 27.24 -13.50
N TYR A 322 11.68 26.05 -13.19
CA TYR A 322 12.42 24.80 -13.30
C TYR A 322 11.75 23.87 -14.29
N LYS A 323 12.56 23.09 -15.02
CA LYS A 323 12.07 22.09 -15.97
C LYS A 323 11.98 20.73 -15.29
N VAL A 324 10.76 20.24 -15.13
CA VAL A 324 10.43 19.05 -14.34
C VAL A 324 9.84 17.96 -15.22
N ALA A 325 10.34 16.73 -15.10
CA ALA A 325 9.75 15.53 -15.67
C ALA A 325 8.85 14.84 -14.63
N THR A 326 7.64 14.47 -15.01
CA THR A 326 6.72 13.74 -14.13
C THR A 326 5.70 12.97 -14.96
N THR A 327 4.59 12.53 -14.36
CA THR A 327 3.48 11.88 -15.05
C THR A 327 2.27 12.79 -15.16
N VAL A 328 1.41 12.52 -16.15
CA VAL A 328 0.10 13.20 -16.28
C VAL A 328 -0.72 13.07 -14.98
N TYR A 329 -0.74 11.87 -14.38
CA TYR A 329 -1.43 11.62 -13.12
C TYR A 329 -0.94 12.53 -11.99
N MET A 330 0.38 12.64 -11.80
CA MET A 330 0.93 13.50 -10.76
C MET A 330 0.61 14.98 -11.03
N ARG A 331 0.61 15.41 -12.29
CA ARG A 331 0.18 16.77 -12.64
C ARG A 331 -1.24 17.04 -12.18
N GLU A 332 -2.18 16.16 -12.52
CA GLU A 332 -3.61 16.33 -12.26
C GLU A 332 -3.96 16.33 -10.77
N ASN A 333 -3.23 15.54 -9.98
CA ASN A 333 -3.54 15.26 -8.58
C ASN A 333 -2.66 16.05 -7.58
N THR A 334 -1.85 17.00 -8.05
CA THR A 334 -1.02 17.87 -7.19
C THR A 334 -1.16 19.32 -7.62
N LYS A 335 -0.45 20.24 -6.94
CA LYS A 335 -0.40 21.67 -7.32
C LYS A 335 0.26 21.93 -8.68
N LEU A 336 0.83 20.90 -9.32
CA LEU A 336 1.31 20.98 -10.70
C LEU A 336 0.19 21.23 -11.72
N ASN A 337 -1.10 21.07 -11.35
CA ASN A 337 -2.23 21.47 -12.18
C ASN A 337 -2.48 23.00 -12.21
N SER A 338 -1.71 23.79 -11.45
CA SER A 338 -1.81 25.24 -11.41
C SER A 338 -1.74 25.87 -12.82
N PRO A 339 -2.54 26.91 -13.12
CA PRO A 339 -2.45 27.65 -14.38
C PRO A 339 -1.08 28.29 -14.64
N THR A 340 -0.25 28.47 -13.60
CA THR A 340 1.10 29.03 -13.71
C THR A 340 2.14 28.00 -14.17
N VAL A 341 1.78 26.71 -14.20
CA VAL A 341 2.65 25.61 -14.66
C VAL A 341 2.38 25.36 -16.15
N ASN A 342 3.40 25.57 -16.97
CA ASN A 342 3.29 25.38 -18.41
C ASN A 342 3.70 23.96 -18.81
N ILE A 343 2.91 23.34 -19.70
CA ILE A 343 3.28 22.07 -20.32
C ILE A 343 4.30 22.36 -21.43
N ILE A 344 5.48 21.75 -21.35
CA ILE A 344 6.49 21.81 -22.41
C ILE A 344 6.19 20.72 -23.45
N GLN A 345 5.95 19.49 -22.98
CA GLN A 345 5.62 18.34 -23.83
C GLN A 345 4.89 17.27 -23.01
N GLU A 346 3.83 16.70 -23.55
CA GLU A 346 3.31 15.38 -23.15
C GLU A 346 3.84 14.32 -24.13
N THR A 347 4.47 13.28 -23.64
CA THR A 347 5.08 12.24 -24.48
C THR A 347 4.13 11.06 -24.66
N GLU A 348 4.25 10.33 -25.77
CA GLU A 348 3.55 9.05 -25.94
C GLU A 348 4.17 7.90 -25.13
N GLU A 349 5.36 8.11 -24.57
CA GLU A 349 6.07 7.13 -23.76
C GLU A 349 5.45 7.03 -22.36
N THR A 350 5.35 5.79 -21.86
CA THR A 350 4.84 5.55 -20.50
C THR A 350 5.99 5.41 -19.51
N GLN A 351 5.70 5.72 -18.24
CA GLN A 351 6.66 5.49 -17.15
C GLN A 351 7.19 4.04 -17.09
N THR A 352 6.35 3.05 -17.45
CA THR A 352 6.72 1.62 -17.44
C THR A 352 7.79 1.33 -18.48
N LYS A 353 7.61 1.80 -19.71
CA LYS A 353 8.58 1.66 -20.80
C LYS A 353 9.83 2.50 -20.60
N ALA A 354 9.69 3.67 -19.97
CA ALA A 354 10.83 4.49 -19.58
C ALA A 354 11.70 3.79 -18.53
N LEU A 355 11.10 3.13 -17.53
CA LEU A 355 11.86 2.34 -16.55
C LEU A 355 12.58 1.14 -17.21
N ILE A 356 11.90 0.42 -18.11
CA ILE A 356 12.53 -0.67 -18.89
C ILE A 356 13.78 -0.16 -19.62
N SER A 357 13.63 0.93 -20.38
CA SER A 357 14.72 1.50 -21.18
C SER A 357 15.86 2.03 -20.31
N TYR A 358 15.54 2.65 -19.17
CA TYR A 358 16.52 3.15 -18.22
C TYR A 358 17.33 2.02 -17.59
N LEU A 359 16.67 0.94 -17.15
CA LEU A 359 17.33 -0.20 -16.54
C LEU A 359 18.21 -0.95 -17.55
N GLN A 360 17.76 -1.14 -18.80
CA GLN A 360 18.58 -1.74 -19.87
C GLN A 360 19.90 -0.99 -20.13
N ILE A 361 19.94 0.32 -19.86
CA ILE A 361 21.16 1.13 -20.02
C ILE A 361 21.99 1.11 -18.74
N LYS A 362 21.36 1.33 -17.58
CA LYS A 362 22.07 1.45 -16.29
C LYS A 362 22.61 0.11 -15.79
N TYR A 363 21.83 -0.95 -15.97
CA TYR A 363 22.11 -2.31 -15.54
C TYR A 363 21.71 -3.27 -16.67
N PRO A 364 22.53 -3.39 -17.74
CA PRO A 364 22.17 -4.14 -18.93
C PRO A 364 21.73 -5.58 -18.65
N PRO A 365 20.91 -6.18 -19.53
CA PRO A 365 20.54 -7.57 -19.41
C PRO A 365 21.78 -8.47 -19.49
N CYS A 366 21.75 -9.54 -18.72
CA CYS A 366 22.52 -10.74 -18.98
C CYS A 366 21.83 -11.55 -20.10
#